data_AF-A0A9N9NK76-F1
#
_entry.id   AF-A0A9N9NK76-F1
#
_cell.length_a   1.000
_cell.length_b   1.000
_cell.length_c   1.000
_cell.angle_alpha   90.00
_cell.angle_beta   90.00
_cell.angle_gamma   90.00
#
_symmetry.space_group_name_H-M   'P 1'
#
loop_
_entity.id
_entity.type
_entity.pdbx_description
1 polymer ?
#
loop_
_entity_poly.entity_id
_entity_poly.type
_entity_poly.pdbx_seq_one_letter_code
_entity_poly.pdbx_strand_id
1 'polypeptide(L)'
;EFNFDSTTDEQEQANERIPRPPNAFILYRRANQSSVTRQYGKISNVEISRTLSKMWKNESEEVRLYWYKEAARKKMQHEMAHPNYVYQPKRVKGKLNIHLEMFGS
;
A
#
# COMPACT_ATOMS: atom_id res chain seq x y z
N GLU A 1 23.81 -6.53 18.81
CA GLU A 1 22.89 -7.59 18.38
C GLU A 1 21.64 -6.96 17.82
N PHE A 2 21.35 -7.21 16.55
CA PHE A 2 20.30 -6.54 15.79
C PHE A 2 19.02 -7.37 15.91
N ASN A 3 18.18 -7.04 16.89
CA ASN A 3 16.87 -7.66 17.05
C ASN A 3 15.99 -7.21 15.87
N PHE A 4 15.90 -8.08 14.86
CA PHE A 4 14.88 -8.00 13.81
C PHE A 4 13.55 -8.40 14.46
N ASP A 5 12.94 -7.43 15.13
CA ASP A 5 11.61 -7.56 15.71
C ASP A 5 10.61 -7.89 14.59
N SER A 6 10.10 -9.12 14.63
CA SER A 6 9.04 -9.65 13.79
C SER A 6 7.72 -8.92 14.08
N THR A 7 7.60 -7.68 13.62
CA THR A 7 6.36 -6.90 13.66
C THR A 7 5.68 -6.91 12.29
N THR A 8 5.13 -8.06 11.92
CA THR A 8 3.98 -8.10 11.01
C THR A 8 3.01 -9.19 11.44
N ASP A 9 2.47 -9.05 12.67
CA ASP A 9 1.40 -9.90 13.18
C ASP A 9 0.27 -9.08 13.83
N GLU A 10 0.00 -7.89 13.31
CA GLU A 10 -1.07 -7.02 13.82
C GLU A 10 -2.13 -6.71 12.75
N GLN A 11 -2.61 -7.72 12.02
CA GLN A 11 -3.90 -7.65 11.30
C GLN A 11 -4.68 -8.98 11.32
N GLU A 12 -4.50 -9.81 12.35
CA GLU A 12 -5.20 -11.10 12.43
C GLU A 12 -6.61 -11.06 13.04
N GLN A 13 -7.17 -9.87 13.36
CA GLN A 13 -8.52 -9.78 13.93
C GLN A 13 -9.38 -8.70 13.29
N ALA A 14 -9.73 -8.86 12.01
CA ALA A 14 -10.97 -8.30 11.43
C ALA A 14 -11.29 -8.89 10.04
N ASN A 15 -12.03 -10.01 10.01
CA ASN A 15 -12.47 -10.83 8.87
C ASN A 15 -11.46 -11.84 8.33
N GLU A 16 -11.96 -13.04 8.05
CA GLU A 16 -11.38 -14.23 7.41
C GLU A 16 -10.72 -14.01 6.02
N ARG A 17 -10.41 -12.76 5.65
CA ARG A 17 -9.91 -12.38 4.32
C ARG A 17 -8.43 -12.07 4.37
N ILE A 18 -7.68 -12.90 3.65
CA ILE A 18 -6.26 -12.71 3.42
C ILE A 18 -6.02 -11.32 2.77
N PRO A 19 -5.19 -10.45 3.36
CA PRO A 19 -4.89 -9.13 2.81
C PRO A 19 -4.01 -9.22 1.57
N ARG A 20 -4.04 -8.19 0.72
CA ARG A 20 -3.21 -8.13 -0.49
C ARG A 20 -1.72 -8.04 -0.14
N PRO A 21 -0.82 -8.64 -0.94
CA PRO A 21 0.60 -8.38 -0.80
C PRO A 21 0.90 -6.89 -1.08
N PRO A 22 1.75 -6.24 -0.28
CA PRO A 22 2.07 -4.83 -0.47
C PRO A 22 2.90 -4.62 -1.74
N ASN A 23 2.58 -3.55 -2.49
CA ASN A 23 3.40 -3.13 -3.62
C ASN A 23 4.61 -2.27 -3.15
N ALA A 24 5.49 -1.92 -4.09
CA ALA A 24 6.71 -1.16 -3.81
C ALA A 24 6.44 0.17 -3.09
N PHE A 25 5.42 0.92 -3.54
CA PHE A 25 5.05 2.20 -2.92
C PHE A 25 4.49 2.02 -1.50
N ILE A 26 3.69 0.99 -1.25
CA ILE A 26 3.17 0.69 0.09
C ILE A 26 4.31 0.34 1.06
N LEU A 27 5.31 -0.41 0.60
CA LEU A 27 6.52 -0.70 1.38
C LEU A 27 7.33 0.57 1.65
N TYR A 28 7.60 1.36 0.62
CA TYR A 28 8.28 2.65 0.74
C TYR A 28 7.56 3.59 1.71
N ARG A 29 6.23 3.69 1.61
CA ARG A 29 5.41 4.49 2.51
C ARG A 29 5.60 4.06 3.95
N ARG A 30 5.50 2.77 4.25
CA ARG A 30 5.66 2.26 5.63
C ARG A 30 7.01 2.65 6.21
N ALA A 31 8.08 2.57 5.42
CA ALA A 31 9.42 2.96 5.84
C ALA A 31 9.57 4.48 6.07
N ASN A 32 8.91 5.31 5.26
CA ASN A 32 9.12 6.76 5.27
C ASN A 32 8.04 7.56 6.01
N GLN A 33 6.91 6.94 6.34
CA GLN A 33 5.78 7.61 6.99
C GLN A 33 6.16 8.19 8.35
N SER A 34 6.97 7.49 9.15
CA SER A 34 7.47 7.97 10.44
C SER A 34 8.26 9.28 10.30
N SER A 35 9.12 9.35 9.29
CA SER A 35 9.90 10.55 8.96
C SER A 35 8.98 11.74 8.62
N VAL A 36 7.99 11.52 7.76
CA VAL A 36 7.00 12.55 7.39
C VAL A 36 6.18 12.99 8.61
N THR A 37 5.72 12.07 9.45
CA THR A 37 4.97 12.42 10.66
C THR A 37 5.83 13.16 11.69
N ARG A 38 7.14 12.89 11.75
CA ARG A 38 8.05 13.63 12.62
C ARG A 38 8.28 15.05 12.11
N GLN A 39 8.36 15.24 10.80
CA GLN A 39 8.61 16.54 10.17
C GLN A 39 7.38 17.46 10.18
N TYR A 40 6.20 16.91 9.88
CA TYR A 40 4.97 17.69 9.72
C TYR A 40 3.99 17.53 10.90
N GLY A 41 4.29 16.66 11.87
CA GLY A 41 3.40 16.34 12.98
C GLY A 41 2.24 15.43 12.58
N LYS A 42 1.12 15.53 13.32
CA LYS A 42 -0.11 14.75 13.08
C LYS A 42 -0.91 15.33 11.91
N ILE A 43 -0.42 15.14 10.69
CA ILE A 43 -1.12 15.50 9.46
C ILE A 43 -2.05 14.38 8.96
N SER A 44 -3.03 14.75 8.13
CA SER A 44 -3.99 13.79 7.58
C SER A 44 -3.32 12.74 6.69
N ASN A 45 -3.91 11.53 6.65
CA ASN A 45 -3.43 10.45 5.78
C ASN A 45 -3.44 10.84 4.29
N VAL A 46 -4.35 11.74 3.88
CA VAL A 46 -4.40 12.29 2.52
C VAL A 46 -3.13 13.09 2.23
N GLU A 47 -2.72 13.95 3.16
CA GLU A 47 -1.52 14.77 3.00
C GLU A 47 -0.25 13.92 3.04
N ILE A 48 -0.18 12.94 3.97
CA ILE A 48 0.94 11.98 4.03
C ILE A 48 1.09 11.25 2.68
N SER A 49 -0.03 10.79 2.10
CA SER A 49 -0.03 10.12 0.81
C SER A 49 0.49 11.02 -0.30
N ARG A 50 0.08 12.30 -0.30
CA ARG A 50 0.47 13.29 -1.31
C ARG A 50 1.96 13.59 -1.23
N THR A 51 2.48 13.83 -0.03
CA THR A 51 3.91 14.09 0.20
C THR A 51 4.76 12.89 -0.19
N LEU A 52 4.43 11.69 0.30
CA LEU A 52 5.20 10.48 -0.02
C LEU A 52 5.12 10.10 -1.50
N SER A 53 4.01 10.38 -2.20
CA SER A 53 3.92 10.17 -3.65
C SER A 53 4.86 11.09 -4.42
N LYS A 54 5.07 12.32 -3.96
CA LYS A 54 6.05 13.24 -4.56
C LYS A 54 7.48 12.77 -4.28
N MET A 55 7.77 12.37 -3.03
CA MET A 55 9.08 11.84 -2.64
C MET A 55 9.43 10.59 -3.46
N TRP A 56 8.51 9.64 -3.59
CA TRP A 56 8.70 8.43 -4.39
C TRP A 56 9.04 8.70 -5.86
N LYS A 57 8.42 9.72 -6.48
CA LYS A 57 8.71 10.10 -7.87
C LYS A 57 10.10 10.72 -8.03
N ASN A 58 10.56 11.44 -7.01
CA ASN A 58 11.86 12.11 -6.99
C ASN A 58 12.97 11.22 -6.41
N GLU A 59 12.63 10.01 -5.97
CA GLU A 59 13.56 9.08 -5.36
C GLU A 59 14.51 8.49 -6.40
N SER A 60 15.73 8.19 -5.98
CA SER A 60 16.74 7.57 -6.83
C SER A 60 16.23 6.26 -7.45
N GLU A 61 16.68 5.96 -8.67
CA GLU A 61 16.30 4.73 -9.36
C GLU A 61 16.72 3.47 -8.59
N GLU A 62 17.89 3.51 -7.94
CA GLU A 62 18.40 2.43 -7.11
C GLU A 62 17.45 2.10 -5.94
N VAL A 63 17.00 3.13 -5.22
CA VAL A 63 16.05 2.96 -4.12
C VAL A 63 14.72 2.46 -4.65
N ARG A 64 14.20 3.02 -5.75
CA ARG A 64 12.96 2.52 -6.37
C ARG A 64 13.10 1.04 -6.75
N LEU A 65 14.21 0.65 -7.36
CA LEU A 65 14.51 -0.73 -7.76
C LEU A 65 14.57 -1.67 -6.54
N TYR A 66 15.18 -1.24 -5.43
CA TYR A 66 15.18 -1.99 -4.18
C TYR A 66 13.75 -2.31 -3.71
N TRP A 67 12.87 -1.31 -3.67
CA TRP A 67 11.48 -1.51 -3.24
C TRP A 67 10.66 -2.34 -4.24
N TYR A 68 10.97 -2.26 -5.54
CA TYR A 68 10.37 -3.16 -6.55
C TYR A 68 10.79 -4.62 -6.32
N LYS A 69 12.06 -4.89 -6.03
CA LYS A 69 12.56 -6.23 -5.69
C LYS A 69 11.91 -6.77 -4.43
N GLU A 70 11.81 -5.95 -3.38
CA GLU A 70 11.14 -6.35 -2.13
C GLU A 70 9.65 -6.61 -2.32
N ALA A 71 8.96 -5.81 -3.15
CA ALA A 71 7.56 -6.06 -3.48
C ALA A 71 7.37 -7.37 -4.27
N ALA A 72 8.28 -7.67 -5.21
CA ALA A 72 8.27 -8.94 -5.94
C ALA A 72 8.49 -10.12 -4.98
N ARG A 73 9.43 -10.00 -4.03
CA ARG A 73 9.67 -11.01 -2.99
C ARG A 73 8.44 -11.24 -2.12
N LYS A 74 7.78 -10.18 -1.65
CA LYS A 74 6.56 -10.27 -0.85
C LYS A 74 5.39 -10.87 -1.63
N LYS A 75 5.26 -10.54 -2.92
CA LYS A 75 4.29 -11.15 -3.82
C LYS A 75 4.52 -12.66 -3.95
N MET A 76 5.75 -13.09 -4.22
CA MET A 76 6.10 -14.50 -4.34
C MET A 76 5.86 -15.27 -3.03
N GLN A 77 6.25 -14.72 -1.89
CA GLN A 77 5.96 -15.31 -0.57
C GLN A 77 4.46 -15.49 -0.33
N HIS A 78 3.66 -14.50 -0.74
CA HIS A 78 2.21 -14.55 -0.61
C HIS A 78 1.57 -15.60 -1.52
N GLU A 79 2.03 -15.70 -2.78
CA GLU A 79 1.57 -16.72 -3.74
C GLU A 79 1.89 -18.14 -3.25
N MET A 80 3.07 -18.33 -2.63
CA MET A 80 3.44 -19.61 -2.02
C MET A 80 2.62 -19.94 -0.77
N ALA A 81 2.39 -18.96 0.11
CA ALA A 81 1.62 -19.16 1.33
C ALA A 81 0.12 -19.34 1.06
N HIS A 82 -0.38 -18.75 -0.01
CA HIS A 82 -1.80 -18.75 -0.37
C HIS A 82 -1.98 -19.07 -1.87
N PRO A 83 -1.75 -20.32 -2.29
CA PRO A 83 -1.83 -20.72 -3.70
C PRO A 83 -3.23 -20.56 -4.30
N ASN A 84 -4.28 -20.56 -3.46
CA ASN A 84 -5.67 -20.35 -3.85
C ASN A 84 -6.15 -18.90 -3.66
N TYR A 85 -5.23 -17.96 -3.40
CA TYR A 85 -5.58 -16.56 -3.22
C TYR A 85 -6.08 -15.94 -4.52
N VAL A 86 -7.30 -15.38 -4.49
CA VAL A 86 -7.86 -14.60 -5.60
C VAL A 86 -8.31 -13.25 -5.06
N TYR A 87 -7.87 -12.18 -5.73
CA TYR A 87 -8.29 -10.83 -5.39
C TYR A 87 -9.79 -10.65 -5.69
N GLN A 88 -10.58 -10.49 -4.62
CA GLN A 88 -12.01 -10.22 -4.70
C GLN A 88 -12.30 -8.80 -4.20
N PRO A 89 -12.39 -7.80 -5.08
CA PRO A 89 -12.72 -6.43 -4.67
C PRO A 89 -14.10 -6.41 -4.00
N LYS A 90 -14.19 -5.82 -2.80
CA LYS A 90 -15.50 -5.56 -2.19
C LYS A 90 -16.25 -4.55 -3.06
N ARG A 91 -17.41 -4.94 -3.60
CA ARG A 91 -18.34 -4.00 -4.23
C ARG A 91 -18.88 -3.09 -3.14
N VAL A 92 -18.39 -1.86 -3.06
CA VAL A 92 -18.97 -0.83 -2.20
C VAL A 92 -20.29 -0.41 -2.85
N LYS A 93 -21.43 -0.70 -2.22
CA LYS A 93 -22.75 -0.22 -2.69
C LYS A 93 -22.83 1.29 -2.41
N GLY A 94 -22.88 2.11 -3.47
CA GLY A 94 -23.05 3.57 -3.46
C GLY A 94 -21.74 4.32 -3.73
N LYS A 95 -21.55 5.05 -4.83
CA LYS A 95 -22.46 6.01 -5.48
C LYS A 95 -22.76 5.62 -6.93
N LEU A 96 -24.04 5.60 -7.29
CA LEU A 96 -24.51 5.43 -8.66
C LEU A 96 -23.92 6.51 -9.59
N ASN A 97 -23.64 6.08 -10.82
CA ASN A 97 -23.35 6.90 -11.99
C ASN A 97 -24.34 8.08 -12.11
N ILE A 98 -23.84 9.32 -12.07
CA ILE A 98 -24.59 10.51 -12.50
C ILE A 98 -23.85 11.27 -13.62
N HIS A 99 -23.14 10.58 -14.51
CA HIS A 99 -22.53 11.25 -15.66
C HIS A 99 -22.48 10.35 -16.90
N LEU A 100 -23.64 10.00 -17.46
CA LEU A 100 -23.69 9.47 -18.84
C LEU A 100 -24.90 9.92 -19.68
N GLU A 101 -25.66 10.95 -19.28
CA GLU A 101 -26.85 11.38 -20.05
C GLU A 101 -26.89 12.91 -20.28
N MET A 102 -25.75 13.59 -20.40
CA MET A 102 -25.71 15.06 -20.60
C MET A 102 -24.88 15.54 -21.80
N PHE A 103 -24.47 14.65 -22.72
CA PHE A 103 -23.95 15.06 -24.03
C PHE A 103 -24.36 14.04 -25.11
N GLY A 104 -25.24 14.45 -26.01
CA GLY A 104 -25.50 13.73 -27.26
C GLY A 104 -26.92 13.92 -27.78
N SER A 105 -27.09 14.97 -28.58
CA SER A 105 -28.28 15.34 -29.36
C SER A 105 -28.91 14.23 -30.19
#